data_AF-A0A659ULQ7-F1
#
_entry.id   AF-A0A659ULQ7-F1
#
_cell.length_a   1.000
_cell.length_b   1.000
_cell.length_c   1.000
_cell.angle_alpha   90.00
_cell.angle_beta   90.00
_cell.angle_gamma   90.00
#
_symmetry.space_group_name_H-M   'P 1'
#
loop_
_entity.id
_entity.type
_entity.pdbx_description
1 polymer ?
#
loop_
_entity_poly.entity_id
_entity_poly.type
_entity_poly.pdbx_seq_one_letter_code
_entity_poly.pdbx_strand_id
1 'polypeptide(L)'
;GYTVYFNVFEIILITLLVGITIGAVNGLLITRLNVAPFIATLGVLYVARGFALLSSDGRTFPNLVGKPELGTTGFGFLGAGRLLGLPVSIWILVVAALGAAYLARYTPLGRHIFA
;
A
#
# COMPACT_ATOMS: atom_id res chain seq x y z
N GLY A 1 -2.63 -17.16 -23.64
CA GLY A 1 -1.84 -16.82 -22.44
C GLY A 1 -2.66 -17.13 -21.23
N TYR A 2 -2.15 -17.93 -20.29
CA TYR A 2 -2.85 -18.30 -19.06
C TYR A 2 -3.13 -17.03 -18.25
N THR A 3 -4.39 -16.61 -18.18
CA THR A 3 -4.83 -15.49 -17.36
C THR A 3 -5.15 -16.06 -15.98
N VAL A 4 -4.17 -16.01 -15.08
CA VAL A 4 -4.36 -16.46 -13.69
C VAL A 4 -5.21 -15.40 -12.99
N TYR A 5 -6.43 -15.77 -12.62
CA TYR A 5 -7.32 -14.94 -11.83
C TYR A 5 -7.09 -15.25 -10.35
N PHE A 6 -6.36 -14.38 -9.66
CA PHE A 6 -6.11 -14.51 -8.22
C PHE A 6 -7.38 -14.16 -7.43
N ASN A 7 -7.64 -14.91 -6.36
CA ASN A 7 -8.74 -14.60 -5.45
C ASN A 7 -8.48 -13.29 -4.70
N VAL A 8 -9.54 -12.62 -4.21
CA VAL A 8 -9.44 -11.34 -3.46
C VAL A 8 -8.45 -11.44 -2.29
N PHE A 9 -8.45 -12.58 -1.58
CA PHE A 9 -7.54 -12.82 -0.46
C PHE A 9 -6.07 -12.88 -0.91
N GLU A 10 -5.79 -13.54 -2.02
CA GLU A 10 -4.44 -13.63 -2.60
C GLU A 10 -3.95 -12.25 -3.04
N ILE A 11 -4.81 -11.43 -3.65
CA ILE A 11 -4.47 -10.07 -4.06
C ILE A 11 -4.13 -9.20 -2.84
N ILE A 12 -4.90 -9.31 -1.75
CA ILE A 12 -4.62 -8.59 -0.49
C ILE A 12 -3.24 -8.98 0.05
N LEU A 13 -2.95 -10.28 0.11
CA LEU A 13 -1.67 -10.77 0.63
C LEU A 13 -0.49 -10.28 -0.21
N ILE A 14 -0.58 -10.37 -1.54
CA ILE A 14 0.46 -9.89 -2.46
C ILE A 14 0.68 -8.39 -2.30
N THR A 15 -0.41 -7.61 -2.24
CA THR A 15 -0.33 -6.15 -2.09
C THR A 15 0.33 -5.76 -0.76
N LEU A 16 -0.02 -6.46 0.33
CA LEU A 16 0.58 -6.23 1.65
C LEU A 16 2.09 -6.56 1.64
N LEU A 17 2.49 -7.69 1.06
CA LEU A 17 3.89 -8.08 0.95
C LEU A 17 4.70 -7.07 0.14
N VAL A 18 4.16 -6.60 -0.98
CA VAL A 18 4.80 -5.54 -1.79
C VAL A 18 4.94 -4.25 -0.97
N GLY A 19 3.87 -3.83 -0.27
CA GLY A 19 3.90 -2.65 0.59
C GLY A 19 4.97 -2.73 1.69
N ILE A 20 5.07 -3.88 2.37
CA ILE A 20 6.09 -4.12 3.40
C ILE A 20 7.50 -4.07 2.78
N THR A 21 7.69 -4.66 1.61
CA THR A 21 8.99 -4.68 0.93
C THR A 21 9.42 -3.26 0.54
N ILE A 22 8.52 -2.47 -0.05
CA ILE A 22 8.77 -1.07 -0.39
C ILE A 22 9.06 -0.25 0.88
N GLY A 23 8.33 -0.47 1.96
CA GLY A 23 8.58 0.17 3.26
C GLY A 23 9.96 -0.18 3.82
N ALA A 24 10.35 -1.46 3.75
CA ALA A 24 11.66 -1.93 4.18
C ALA A 24 12.80 -1.34 3.35
N VAL A 25 12.63 -1.21 2.03
CA VAL A 25 13.61 -0.55 1.15
C VAL A 25 13.80 0.92 1.55
N ASN A 26 12.71 1.66 1.79
CA ASN A 26 12.79 3.03 2.28
C ASN A 26 13.53 3.12 3.62
N GLY A 27 13.21 2.24 4.58
CA GLY A 27 13.90 2.19 5.87
C GLY A 27 15.38 1.83 5.76
N LEU A 28 15.73 0.90 4.87
CA LEU A 28 17.12 0.49 4.62
C LEU A 28 17.94 1.62 3.98
N LEU A 29 17.38 2.34 3.01
CA LEU A 29 18.01 3.50 2.37
C LEU A 29 18.35 4.59 3.40
N ILE A 30 17.43 4.86 4.32
CA ILE A 30 17.65 5.88 5.35
C ILE A 30 18.71 5.41 6.36
N THR A 31 18.59 4.17 6.86
CA THR A 31 19.44 3.67 7.95
C THR A 31 20.86 3.28 7.52
N ARG A 32 21.03 2.70 6.32
CA ARG A 32 22.36 2.24 5.84
C ARG A 32 23.05 3.25 4.93
N LEU A 33 22.31 3.96 4.09
CA LEU A 33 22.87 4.87 3.10
C LEU A 33 22.81 6.34 3.54
N ASN A 34 22.25 6.64 4.72
CA ASN A 34 22.11 8.00 5.27
C ASN A 34 21.48 9.00 4.27
N VAL A 35 20.59 8.50 3.41
CA VAL A 35 19.87 9.34 2.46
C VAL A 35 18.75 10.05 3.21
N ALA A 36 18.54 11.34 2.92
CA ALA A 36 17.46 12.11 3.49
C ALA A 36 16.10 11.40 3.24
N PRO A 37 15.23 11.22 4.26
CA PRO A 37 13.97 10.47 4.14
C PRO A 37 13.06 10.92 3.01
N PHE A 38 13.03 12.23 2.75
CA PHE A 38 12.26 12.80 1.64
C PHE A 38 12.79 12.34 0.27
N ILE A 39 14.11 12.30 0.09
CA ILE A 39 14.74 11.88 -1.18
C ILE A 39 14.54 10.38 -1.38
N ALA A 40 14.72 9.57 -0.33
CA ALA A 40 14.52 8.12 -0.41
C ALA A 40 13.08 7.78 -0.83
N THR A 41 12.08 8.39 -0.17
CA THR A 41 10.66 8.13 -0.46
C THR A 41 10.23 8.62 -1.85
N LEU A 42 10.67 9.81 -2.27
CA LEU A 42 10.44 10.28 -3.64
C LEU A 42 11.12 9.38 -4.69
N GLY A 43 12.37 8.99 -4.46
CA GLY A 43 13.10 8.10 -5.35
C GLY A 43 12.40 6.76 -5.54
N VAL A 44 11.98 6.13 -4.44
CA VAL A 44 11.23 4.86 -4.48
C VAL A 44 9.87 5.04 -5.16
N LEU A 45 9.18 6.17 -4.99
CA LEU A 45 7.96 6.48 -5.73
C LEU A 45 8.20 6.50 -7.25
N TYR A 46 9.27 7.14 -7.73
CA TYR A 46 9.59 7.19 -9.15
C TYR A 46 9.93 5.80 -9.71
N VAL A 47 10.71 4.99 -8.98
CA VAL A 47 11.04 3.62 -9.38
C VAL A 47 9.78 2.76 -9.44
N ALA A 48 8.95 2.78 -8.40
CA ALA A 48 7.71 2.01 -8.35
C ALA A 48 6.74 2.45 -9.45
N ARG A 49 6.62 3.76 -9.71
CA ARG A 49 5.79 4.30 -10.78
C ARG A 49 6.30 3.91 -12.16
N GLY A 50 7.61 3.97 -12.39
CA GLY A 50 8.23 3.52 -13.63
C GLY A 50 8.01 2.03 -13.88
N PHE A 51 8.17 1.21 -12.85
CA PHE A 51 7.87 -0.21 -12.91
C PHE A 51 6.39 -0.48 -13.23
N ALA A 52 5.47 0.25 -12.58
CA ALA A 52 4.04 0.13 -12.85
C ALA A 52 3.70 0.53 -14.30
N LEU A 53 4.31 1.59 -14.83
CA LEU A 53 4.12 2.06 -16.21
C LEU A 53 4.64 1.04 -17.23
N LEU A 54 5.83 0.48 -17.00
CA LEU A 54 6.42 -0.58 -17.83
C LEU A 54 5.56 -1.85 -17.81
N SER A 55 5.09 -2.25 -16.63
CA SER A 55 4.22 -3.42 -16.49
C SER A 55 2.82 -3.23 -17.07
N SER A 56 2.37 -1.98 -17.21
CA SER A 56 1.02 -1.67 -17.69
C SER A 56 0.99 -1.24 -19.17
N ASP A 57 2.13 -1.21 -19.86
CA ASP A 57 2.29 -0.59 -21.20
C ASP A 57 1.72 0.83 -21.25
N GLY A 58 1.86 1.59 -20.16
CA GLY A 58 1.30 2.95 -20.04
C GLY A 58 -0.24 3.01 -19.89
N ARG A 59 -0.93 1.87 -19.80
CA ARG A 59 -2.39 1.85 -19.61
C ARG A 59 -2.75 2.11 -18.16
N THR A 60 -3.58 3.11 -17.93
CA THR A 60 -4.27 3.28 -16.65
C THR A 60 -5.36 2.22 -16.57
N PHE A 61 -5.44 1.50 -15.44
CA PHE A 61 -6.57 0.60 -15.13
C PHE A 61 -7.53 1.32 -14.18
N PRO A 62 -8.37 2.28 -14.65
CA PRO A 62 -9.27 3.04 -13.79
C PRO A 62 -10.46 2.21 -13.29
N ASN A 63 -10.70 1.04 -13.88
CA ASN A 63 -11.88 0.24 -13.62
C ASN A 63 -11.50 -1.06 -12.91
N LEU A 64 -11.53 -1.05 -11.57
CA LEU A 64 -11.54 -2.26 -10.74
C LEU A 64 -12.94 -2.89 -10.71
N VAL A 65 -13.60 -2.98 -11.88
CA VAL A 65 -14.93 -3.60 -11.99
C VAL A 65 -14.74 -5.10 -11.85
N GLY A 66 -14.88 -5.57 -10.61
CA GLY A 66 -14.87 -6.99 -10.30
C GLY A 66 -15.94 -7.71 -11.13
N LYS A 67 -15.53 -8.74 -11.88
CA LYS A 67 -16.47 -9.60 -12.57
C LYS A 67 -17.13 -10.54 -11.54
N PRO A 68 -18.48 -10.57 -11.44
CA PRO A 68 -19.18 -11.42 -10.47
C PRO A 68 -18.96 -12.92 -10.71
N GLU A 69 -18.58 -13.32 -11.92
CA GLU A 69 -18.27 -14.71 -12.30
C GLU A 69 -16.98 -15.27 -11.64
N LEU A 70 -16.13 -14.40 -11.07
CA LEU A 70 -14.78 -14.75 -10.59
C LEU A 70 -14.59 -14.51 -9.08
N GLY A 71 -15.66 -14.26 -8.32
CA GLY A 71 -15.56 -14.00 -6.86
C GLY A 71 -14.81 -12.71 -6.49
N THR A 72 -14.49 -11.85 -7.47
CA THR A 72 -13.72 -10.60 -7.29
C THR A 72 -14.60 -9.41 -6.88
N THR A 73 -15.78 -9.66 -6.30
CA THR A 73 -16.68 -8.62 -5.80
C THR A 73 -16.21 -8.16 -4.42
N GLY A 74 -15.59 -6.98 -4.33
CA GLY A 74 -15.12 -6.41 -3.04
C GLY A 74 -14.23 -5.17 -3.18
N PHE A 75 -13.48 -5.06 -4.27
CA PHE A 75 -12.63 -3.88 -4.54
C PHE A 75 -13.44 -2.58 -4.73
N GLY A 76 -14.65 -2.67 -5.27
CA GLY A 76 -15.56 -1.53 -5.36
C GLY A 76 -15.97 -0.98 -3.98
N PHE A 77 -16.09 -1.83 -2.96
CA PHE A 77 -16.41 -1.40 -1.60
C PHE A 77 -15.17 -0.85 -0.86
N LEU A 78 -13.99 -1.46 -1.06
CA LEU A 78 -12.74 -0.95 -0.49
C LEU A 78 -12.33 0.41 -1.07
N GLY A 79 -12.56 0.62 -2.38
CA GLY A 79 -12.17 1.85 -3.08
C GLY A 79 -13.24 2.95 -3.12
N ALA A 80 -14.52 2.58 -3.25
CA ALA A 80 -15.63 3.53 -3.41
C ALA A 80 -16.81 3.27 -2.45
N GLY A 81 -16.71 2.26 -1.59
CA GLY A 81 -17.72 1.99 -0.57
C GLY A 81 -17.74 3.09 0.47
N ARG A 82 -18.94 3.39 0.96
CA ARG A 82 -19.16 4.32 2.07
C ARG A 82 -19.66 3.52 3.26
N LEU A 83 -18.94 3.61 4.37
CA LEU A 83 -19.31 3.04 5.66
C LEU A 83 -19.70 4.20 6.58
N LEU A 84 -20.96 4.22 7.04
CA LEU A 84 -21.51 5.28 7.87
C LEU A 84 -21.37 6.69 7.25
N GLY A 85 -21.55 6.79 5.92
CA GLY A 85 -21.45 8.05 5.17
C GLY A 85 -20.02 8.48 4.81
N LEU A 86 -18.99 7.82 5.35
CA LEU A 86 -17.58 8.11 5.06
C LEU A 86 -16.96 7.03 4.14
N PRO A 87 -16.11 7.41 3.17
CA PRO A 87 -15.35 6.45 2.36
C PRO A 87 -14.55 5.48 3.24
N VAL A 88 -14.52 4.20 2.87
CA VAL A 88 -13.75 3.16 3.58
C VAL A 88 -12.26 3.52 3.71
N SER A 89 -11.70 4.25 2.76
CA SER A 89 -10.32 4.78 2.81
C SER A 89 -10.04 5.60 4.08
N ILE A 90 -11.03 6.33 4.60
CA ILE A 90 -10.88 7.12 5.83
C ILE A 90 -10.77 6.19 7.04
N TRP A 91 -11.57 5.12 7.09
CA TRP A 91 -11.49 4.13 8.14
C TRP A 91 -10.15 3.39 8.14
N ILE A 92 -9.62 3.05 6.96
CA ILE A 92 -8.28 2.46 6.83
C ILE A 92 -7.22 3.41 7.39
N LEU A 93 -7.30 4.70 7.07
CA LEU A 93 -6.40 5.72 7.61
C LEU A 93 -6.49 5.80 9.14
N VAL A 94 -7.70 5.80 9.71
CA VAL A 94 -7.91 5.84 11.17
C VAL A 94 -7.26 4.64 11.85
N VAL A 95 -7.49 3.43 11.34
CA VAL A 95 -6.90 2.20 11.89
C VAL A 95 -5.37 2.24 11.78
N ALA A 96 -4.83 2.65 10.63
CA ALA A 96 -3.39 2.78 10.43
C ALA A 96 -2.76 3.83 11.37
N ALA A 97 -3.42 4.98 11.53
CA ALA A 97 -2.96 6.05 12.42
C ALA A 97 -2.99 5.61 13.89
N LEU A 98 -4.04 4.91 14.34
CA LEU A 98 -4.11 4.34 15.68
C LEU A 98 -3.02 3.30 15.91
N GLY A 99 -2.77 2.42 14.93
CA GLY A 99 -1.67 1.45 14.98
C GLY A 99 -0.30 2.12 15.08
N ALA A 100 -0.06 3.15 14.26
CA ALA A 100 1.17 3.93 14.30
C ALA A 100 1.35 4.70 15.61
N ALA A 101 0.28 5.32 16.14
CA ALA A 101 0.30 6.01 17.42
C ALA A 101 0.56 5.06 18.60
N TYR A 102 -0.03 3.86 18.57
CA TYR A 102 0.23 2.82 19.56
C TYR A 102 1.69 2.37 19.51
N LEU A 103 2.22 2.10 18.31
CA LEU A 103 3.64 1.77 18.14
C LEU A 103 4.53 2.90 18.64
N ALA A 104 4.28 4.14 18.25
CA ALA A 104 5.08 5.29 18.64
C ALA A 104 5.06 5.53 20.16
N ARG A 105 3.93 5.29 20.82
CA ARG A 105 3.78 5.53 22.26
C ARG A 105 4.30 4.39 23.14
N TYR A 106 4.20 3.14 22.67
CA TYR A 106 4.45 1.95 23.50
C TYR A 106 5.66 1.10 23.05
N THR A 107 6.28 1.36 21.89
CA THR A 107 7.49 0.63 21.47
C THR A 107 8.75 1.50 21.60
N PRO A 108 9.92 0.89 21.93
CA PRO A 108 11.19 1.62 22.02
C PRO A 108 11.61 2.28 20.69
N LEU A 109 11.06 1.85 19.55
CA LEU A 109 11.20 2.51 18.24
C LEU A 109 10.69 3.95 18.25
N GLY A 110 9.53 4.21 18.86
CA GLY A 110 8.98 5.57 18.93
C GLY A 110 9.83 6.52 19.78
N ARG A 111 10.46 6.00 20.84
CA ARG A 111 11.31 6.77 21.73
C ARG A 111 12.66 7.15 21.10
N HIS A 112 13.23 6.29 20.25
CA HIS A 112 14.47 6.58 19.50
C HIS A 112 14.25 7.47 18.26
N ILE A 113 13.00 7.62 17.79
CA ILE A 113 12.64 8.52 16.70
C ILE A 113 12.34 9.93 17.23
N PHE A 114 11.78 10.04 18.44
CA PHE A 114 11.42 11.32 19.07
C PHE A 114 12.50 11.92 19.99
N ALA A 115 13.46 11.12 20.47
CA ALA A 115 14.59 11.56 21.30
C ALA A 115 15.89 11.00 20.74
#